data_AF-A0A5E9ASI8-F1
#
_entry.id   AF-A0A5E9ASI8-F1
#
_cell.length_a   1.000
_cell.length_b   1.000
_cell.length_c   1.000
_cell.angle_alpha   90.00
_cell.angle_beta   90.00
_cell.angle_gamma   90.00
#
_symmetry.space_group_name_H-M   'P 1'
#
loop_
_entity.id
_entity.type
_entity.pdbx_description
1 polymer ?
#
loop_
_entity_poly.entity_id
_entity_poly.type
_entity_poly.pdbx_seq_one_letter_code
_entity_poly.pdbx_strand_id
1 'polypeptide(L)' 'ATLLLVSPQAESLLEAARAIIGDSAAGGGASFWSVGRSGKLLARLTAGDGYQLRKRLVPLVELLNGRAGLPKLWSL' A
#
# COMPACT_ATOMS: atom_id res chain seq x y z
N ALA A 1 0.69 6.53 7.57
CA ALA A 1 0.68 6.83 6.12
C ALA A 1 -0.62 6.33 5.50
N THR A 2 -1.10 7.01 4.46
CA THR A 2 -2.30 6.64 3.70
C THR A 2 -1.95 6.60 2.22
N LEU A 3 -2.29 5.51 1.53
CA LEU A 3 -2.07 5.33 0.10
C LEU A 3 -3.38 4.98 -0.59
N LEU A 4 -3.61 5.53 -1.78
CA LEU A 4 -4.75 5.23 -2.62
C LEU A 4 -4.26 4.85 -4.01
N LEU A 5 -4.59 3.65 -4.46
CA LEU A 5 -4.46 3.24 -5.86
C LEU A 5 -5.82 3.37 -6.54
N VAL A 6 -5.83 4.05 -7.68
CA VAL A 6 -6.98 4.12 -8.59
C VAL A 6 -6.61 3.36 -9.86
N SER A 7 -7.16 2.16 -10.02
CA SER A 7 -6.84 1.30 -11.16
C SER A 7 -7.97 0.30 -11.41
N PRO A 8 -8.27 -0.06 -12.67
CA PRO A 8 -9.14 -1.20 -12.97
C PRO A 8 -8.60 -2.52 -12.41
N GLN A 9 -7.29 -2.64 -12.20
CA GLN A 9 -6.63 -3.83 -11.64
C GLN A 9 -6.41 -3.75 -10.12
N ALA A 10 -7.02 -2.78 -9.42
CA ALA A 10 -6.73 -2.58 -8.00
C ALA A 10 -7.13 -3.77 -7.11
N GLU A 11 -8.16 -4.55 -7.48
CA GLU A 11 -8.62 -5.71 -6.71
C GLU A 11 -7.54 -6.81 -6.63
N SER A 12 -6.84 -7.07 -7.73
CA SER A 12 -5.83 -8.15 -7.79
C SER A 12 -4.60 -7.88 -6.93
N LEU A 13 -4.41 -6.63 -6.49
CA LEU A 13 -3.31 -6.23 -5.63
C LEU A 13 -3.67 -6.27 -4.14
N LEU A 14 -4.93 -6.51 -3.78
CA LEU A 14 -5.41 -6.43 -2.39
C LEU A 14 -4.70 -7.41 -1.47
N GLU A 15 -4.61 -8.68 -1.85
CA GLU A 15 -3.99 -9.70 -1.00
C GLU A 15 -2.48 -9.50 -0.86
N ALA A 16 -1.80 -9.10 -1.95
CA ALA A 16 -0.39 -8.74 -1.88
C ALA A 16 -0.15 -7.51 -0.99
N ALA A 17 -1.03 -6.50 -1.06
CA ALA A 17 -0.97 -5.34 -0.18
C ALA A 17 -1.17 -5.73 1.30
N ARG A 18 -2.14 -6.60 1.59
CA ARG A 18 -2.38 -7.12 2.95
C ARG A 18 -1.18 -7.90 3.48
N ALA A 19 -0.56 -8.74 2.64
CA ALA A 19 0.63 -9.48 3.02
C ALA A 19 1.80 -8.55 3.41
N ILE A 20 1.99 -7.43 2.69
CA ILE A 20 3.02 -6.43 3.00
C ILE A 20 2.68 -5.64 4.28
N ILE A 21 1.42 -5.27 4.47
CA ILE A 21 0.96 -4.56 5.67
C ILE A 21 1.17 -5.42 6.92
N GLY A 22 1.00 -6.74 6.78
CA GLY A 22 1.09 -7.72 7.86
C GLY A 22 -0.22 -7.85 8.63
N ASP A 23 -0.17 -8.57 9.74
CA ASP A 23 -1.33 -8.80 10.61
C ASP A 23 -1.86 -7.49 11.21
N SER A 24 -3.14 -7.47 11.58
CA SER A 24 -3.87 -6.35 12.19
C SER A 24 -3.15 -5.79 13.42
N ALA A 25 -2.44 -6.63 14.17
CA ALA A 25 -1.62 -6.23 15.31
C ALA A 25 -0.47 -5.27 14.94
N ALA A 26 -0.03 -5.27 13.68
CA ALA A 26 1.03 -4.38 13.20
C ALA A 26 0.55 -2.93 12.97
N GLY A 27 -0.75 -2.65 13.08
CA GLY A 27 -1.31 -1.31 12.91
C GLY A 27 -1.43 -0.93 11.43
N GLY A 28 -2.45 -1.44 10.76
CA GLY A 28 -2.73 -1.09 9.37
C GLY A 28 -3.83 -1.95 8.76
N GLY A 29 -4.18 -1.66 7.51
CA GLY A 29 -5.15 -2.44 6.76
C GLY A 29 -5.30 -1.92 5.33
N ALA A 30 -5.83 -2.79 4.47
CA ALA A 30 -6.19 -2.46 3.11
C ALA A 30 -7.61 -2.92 2.78
N SER A 31 -8.34 -2.05 2.09
CA SER A 31 -9.66 -2.33 1.56
C SER A 31 -9.72 -2.01 0.07
N PHE A 32 -10.58 -2.74 -0.63
CA PHE A 32 -10.91 -2.51 -2.03
C PHE A 32 -12.39 -2.19 -2.18
N TRP A 33 -12.72 -1.30 -3.11
CA TRP A 33 -14.07 -1.10 -3.59
C TRP A 33 -14.07 -0.57 -5.03
N SER A 34 -15.19 -0.73 -5.73
CA SER A 34 -15.40 -0.18 -7.07
C SER A 34 -16.18 1.14 -7.02
N VAL A 35 -15.76 2.13 -7.82
CA VAL A 35 -16.50 3.37 -8.08
C VAL A 35 -16.63 3.54 -9.59
N GLY A 36 -17.86 3.40 -10.11
CA GLY A 36 -18.10 3.39 -11.56
C GLY A 36 -17.29 2.29 -12.24
N ARG A 37 -16.49 2.66 -13.26
CA ARG A 37 -15.61 1.72 -13.99
C ARG A 37 -14.21 1.58 -13.40
N SER A 38 -13.97 2.10 -12.20
CA SER A 38 -12.63 2.18 -11.61
C SER A 38 -12.57 1.49 -10.25
N GLY A 39 -11.55 0.65 -10.06
CA GLY A 39 -11.21 0.09 -8.76
C GLY A 39 -10.50 1.11 -7.86
N LYS A 40 -10.69 0.98 -6.56
CA LYS A 40 -10.01 1.74 -5.51
C LYS A 40 -9.43 0.77 -4.50
N LEU A 41 -8.14 0.89 -4.22
CA LEU A 41 -7.50 0.21 -3.10
C LEU A 41 -6.94 1.27 -2.16
N LEU A 42 -7.43 1.31 -0.93
CA LEU A 42 -6.93 2.19 0.12
C LEU A 42 -6.15 1.36 1.13
N ALA A 43 -4.91 1.77 1.39
CA ALA A 43 -4.10 1.22 2.44
C ALA A 43 -3.80 2.29 3.49
N ARG A 44 -3.94 1.92 4.76
CA ARG A 44 -3.55 2.75 5.91
C ARG A 44 -2.55 1.99 6.77
N LEU A 45 -1.50 2.69 7.19
CA LEU A 45 -0.42 2.17 8.02
C LEU A 45 -0.19 3.10 9.21
N THR A 46 -0.06 2.52 10.39
CA THR A 46 0.41 3.19 11.61
C THR A 46 1.64 2.46 12.15
N ALA A 47 2.51 3.20 12.84
CA ALA A 47 3.71 2.66 13.45
C ALA A 47 4.13 3.59 14.60
N GLY A 48 4.94 3.07 15.53
CA GLY A 48 5.49 3.89 16.62
C GLY A 48 6.49 4.95 16.14
N ASP A 49 7.14 4.72 15.00
CA ASP A 49 8.11 5.64 14.42
C ASP A 49 8.19 5.53 12.89
N GLY A 50 8.93 6.46 12.28
CA GLY A 50 9.10 6.54 10.84
C GLY A 50 9.92 5.40 10.23
N TYR A 51 10.82 4.77 11.00
CA TYR A 51 11.62 3.64 10.52
C TYR A 51 10.75 2.38 10.38
N GLN A 52 9.97 2.05 11.42
CA GLN A 52 9.00 0.95 11.40
C GLN A 52 7.89 1.16 10.36
N LEU A 53 7.53 2.41 10.09
CA LEU A 53 6.60 2.75 9.02
C LEU A 53 7.23 2.45 7.65
N ARG A 54 8.45 2.91 7.38
CA ARG A 54 9.13 2.75 6.08
C ARG A 54 9.33 1.30 5.69
N LYS A 55 9.64 0.42 6.65
CA LYS A 55 9.81 -1.03 6.41
C LYS A 55 8.61 -1.68 5.70
N ARG A 56 7.40 -1.15 5.89
CA ARG A 56 6.17 -1.62 5.24
C ARG A 56 5.71 -0.70 4.11
N LEU A 57 5.88 0.61 4.30
CA LEU A 57 5.46 1.61 3.32
C LEU A 57 6.23 1.47 2.00
N VAL A 58 7.55 1.30 2.03
CA VAL A 58 8.38 1.24 0.82
C VAL A 58 7.98 0.05 -0.08
N PRO A 59 7.95 -1.21 0.41
CA PRO A 59 7.49 -2.33 -0.42
C PRO A 59 6.04 -2.16 -0.93
N LEU A 60 5.17 -1.51 -0.14
CA LEU A 60 3.80 -1.28 -0.54
C LEU A 60 3.70 -0.27 -1.69
N VAL A 61 4.48 0.82 -1.65
CA VAL A 61 4.54 1.78 -2.76
C VAL A 61 5.12 1.10 -4.00
N GLU A 62 6.18 0.29 -3.87
CA GLU A 62 6.76 -0.46 -4.99
C GLU A 62 5.73 -1.40 -5.64
N LEU A 63 4.95 -2.14 -4.83
CA LEU A 63 3.87 -2.99 -5.32
C LEU A 63 2.83 -2.17 -6.10
N LEU A 64 2.33 -1.09 -5.52
CA LEU A 64 1.25 -0.29 -6.10
C LEU A 64 1.70 0.54 -7.30
N ASN A 65 2.99 0.85 -7.40
CA ASN A 65 3.60 1.52 -8.56
C ASN A 65 3.94 0.55 -9.71
N GLY A 66 3.44 -0.69 -9.66
CA GLY A 66 3.71 -1.70 -10.69
C GLY A 66 5.18 -2.12 -10.76
N ARG A 67 5.91 -1.99 -9.63
CA ARG A 67 7.37 -2.20 -9.54
C ARG A 67 8.20 -1.27 -10.44
N ALA A 68 7.62 -0.18 -10.94
CA ALA A 68 8.41 0.91 -11.46
C ALA A 68 9.19 1.51 -10.27
N GLY A 69 10.52 1.52 -10.38
CA GLY A 69 11.40 1.93 -9.28
C GLY A 69 10.97 3.25 -8.65
N LEU A 70 11.11 3.36 -7.32
CA LEU A 70 10.76 4.59 -6.62
C LEU A 70 11.80 5.69 -6.92
N PRO A 71 11.39 6.98 -6.93
CA PRO A 71 12.33 8.08 -6.97
C PRO A 71 13.37 7.92 -5.86
N LYS A 72 14.66 8.19 -6.13
CA LYS A 72 15.75 8.03 -5.16
C LYS A 72 15.51 8.74 -3.82
N LEU A 73 14.75 9.83 -3.85
CA LEU A 73 14.36 10.59 -2.66
C LEU A 73 13.53 9.77 -1.65
N TRP A 74 12.85 8.71 -2.11
CA TRP A 74 12.02 7.82 -1.29
C TRP A 74 12.75 6.54 -0.86
N SER A 75 13.97 6.34 -1.37
CA SER A 75 14.85 5.20 -1.07
C SER A 75 15.92 5.53 -0.02
N LEU A 76 15.96 6.76 0.49
CA LEU A 76 16.94 7.26 1.48
C LEU A 76 16.46 7.18 2.93
#